data_AF-A0A260YTF2-F1
#
_entry.id   AF-A0A260YTF2-F1
#
_cell.length_a   1.000
_cell.length_b   1.000
_cell.length_c   1.000
_cell.angle_alpha   90.00
_cell.angle_beta   90.00
_cell.angle_gamma   90.00
#
_symmetry.space_group_name_H-M   'P 1'
#
loop_
_entity.id
_entity.type
_entity.pdbx_description
1 polymer ?
#
loop_
_entity_poly.entity_id
_entity_poly.type
_entity_poly.pdbx_seq_one_letter_code
_entity_poly.pdbx_strand_id
1 'polypeptide(L)'
;MSRPCPIGLIYGEARKKIKMYYLEGRMCIYADRFWFSNNEGENFPKFNVTTNDLTVSEFEIGDILQYINPNSFPLKELTIKYFDGLIHPHICSAKKLCFDLSDDQRNGYATSIVAIQNKNIEMEYEILEYVDVMGIIRQWVENGKETDSTLVCYGHYGDRTDEIVTELRNKFSEIMSELAGVDD
;
A
#
# COMPACT_ATOMS: atom_id res chain seq x y z
N MET A 1 -11.00 29.18 -22.20
CA MET A 1 -11.99 28.52 -23.07
C MET A 1 -12.09 27.06 -22.63
N SER A 2 -13.27 26.59 -22.23
CA SER A 2 -13.50 25.17 -21.92
C SER A 2 -13.58 24.39 -23.23
N ARG A 3 -12.81 23.32 -23.37
CA ARG A 3 -12.83 22.48 -24.58
C ARG A 3 -14.05 21.54 -24.48
N PRO A 4 -14.65 21.10 -25.60
CA PRO A 4 -15.77 20.17 -25.57
C PRO A 4 -15.34 18.74 -25.20
N CYS A 5 -16.18 18.04 -24.42
CA CYS A 5 -15.96 16.64 -24.03
C CYS A 5 -16.13 15.71 -25.25
N PRO A 6 -15.19 14.80 -25.54
CA PRO A 6 -15.23 13.95 -26.74
C PRO A 6 -16.15 12.73 -26.54
N ILE A 7 -17.46 12.94 -26.53
CA ILE A 7 -18.48 11.88 -26.48
C ILE A 7 -18.81 11.45 -27.92
N GLY A 8 -18.87 10.14 -28.20
CA GLY A 8 -19.36 9.57 -29.48
C GLY A 8 -18.31 9.26 -30.56
N LEU A 9 -17.03 9.11 -30.20
CA LEU A 9 -15.96 8.77 -31.15
C LEU A 9 -15.60 7.28 -31.13
N ILE A 10 -15.07 6.78 -32.25
CA ILE A 10 -14.53 5.42 -32.39
C ILE A 10 -13.39 5.26 -31.37
N TYR A 11 -13.30 4.11 -30.70
CA TYR A 11 -12.48 3.88 -29.49
C TYR A 11 -11.05 4.49 -29.53
N GLY A 12 -10.32 4.31 -30.64
CA GLY A 12 -8.96 4.85 -30.78
C GLY A 12 -8.90 6.39 -30.80
N GLU A 13 -9.83 7.05 -31.49
CA GLU A 13 -9.90 8.51 -31.54
C GLU A 13 -10.42 9.12 -30.23
N ALA A 14 -11.37 8.42 -29.58
CA ALA A 14 -11.85 8.80 -28.25
C ALA A 14 -10.71 8.76 -27.23
N ARG A 15 -9.94 7.66 -27.18
CA ARG A 15 -8.79 7.48 -26.28
C ARG A 15 -7.75 8.59 -26.47
N LYS A 16 -7.38 8.89 -27.72
CA LYS A 16 -6.41 9.96 -28.03
C LYS A 16 -6.92 11.34 -27.59
N LYS A 17 -8.18 11.69 -27.90
CA LYS A 17 -8.74 12.99 -27.49
C LYS A 17 -8.94 13.12 -25.99
N ILE A 18 -9.29 12.05 -25.28
CA ILE A 18 -9.37 12.03 -23.81
C ILE A 18 -7.98 12.25 -23.20
N LYS A 19 -6.96 11.53 -23.68
CA LYS A 19 -5.55 11.72 -23.25
C LYS A 19 -5.11 13.17 -23.45
N MET A 20 -5.37 13.74 -24.63
CA MET A 20 -5.05 15.13 -24.92
C MET A 20 -5.85 16.14 -24.06
N TYR A 21 -7.12 15.86 -23.81
CA TYR A 21 -8.03 16.77 -23.09
C TYR A 21 -7.71 16.83 -21.60
N TYR A 22 -7.52 15.67 -20.96
CA TYR A 22 -7.36 15.58 -19.52
C TYR A 22 -5.90 15.64 -19.06
N LEU A 23 -4.97 15.07 -19.81
CA LEU A 23 -3.59 14.92 -19.36
C LEU A 23 -2.63 15.90 -20.04
N GLU A 24 -2.75 16.11 -21.35
CA GLU A 24 -1.90 17.10 -22.05
C GLU A 24 -2.44 18.54 -21.92
N GLY A 25 -3.73 18.69 -21.61
CA GLY A 25 -4.40 19.98 -21.43
C GLY A 25 -4.42 20.51 -19.98
N ARG A 26 -4.24 19.64 -18.98
CA ARG A 26 -4.21 20.00 -17.56
C ARG A 26 -2.89 19.57 -16.95
N MET A 27 -1.97 20.51 -16.81
CA MET A 27 -0.70 20.27 -16.11
C MET A 27 -0.87 20.04 -14.60
N CYS A 28 -2.01 20.41 -14.03
CA CYS A 28 -2.29 20.27 -12.60
C CYS A 28 -3.61 19.52 -12.41
N ILE A 29 -3.54 18.38 -11.72
CA ILE A 29 -4.67 17.52 -11.41
C ILE A 29 -4.86 17.57 -9.89
N TYR A 30 -6.10 17.68 -9.45
CA TYR A 30 -6.48 17.57 -8.04
C TYR A 30 -7.41 16.38 -7.93
N ALA A 31 -7.01 15.39 -7.16
CA ALA A 31 -7.80 14.21 -6.88
C ALA A 31 -7.57 13.84 -5.41
N ASP A 32 -8.61 13.48 -4.67
CA ASP A 32 -8.43 13.05 -3.28
C ASP A 32 -7.69 11.71 -3.20
N ARG A 33 -7.97 10.82 -4.17
CA ARG A 33 -7.33 9.54 -4.37
C ARG A 33 -6.79 9.45 -5.79
N PHE A 34 -5.55 8.97 -5.92
CA PHE A 34 -4.90 8.82 -7.21
C PHE A 34 -4.26 7.45 -7.33
N TRP A 35 -4.51 6.78 -8.46
CA TRP A 35 -3.93 5.47 -8.78
C TRP A 35 -2.93 5.63 -9.91
N PHE A 36 -1.71 5.17 -9.66
CA PHE A 36 -0.63 5.13 -10.63
C PHE A 36 -0.31 3.66 -10.94
N SER A 37 -0.72 3.20 -12.12
CA SER A 37 -0.47 1.84 -12.65
C SER A 37 -0.20 1.91 -14.15
N ASN A 38 0.51 0.93 -14.70
CA ASN A 38 0.80 0.88 -16.14
C ASN A 38 0.71 -0.52 -16.74
N ASN A 39 -0.25 -0.67 -17.65
CA ASN A 39 -0.24 -1.78 -18.59
C ASN A 39 0.68 -1.41 -19.78
N GLU A 40 1.99 -1.59 -19.60
CA GLU A 40 3.04 -1.64 -20.62
C GLU A 40 3.32 -0.37 -21.48
N GLY A 41 4.58 0.09 -21.44
CA GLY A 41 5.27 0.73 -22.60
C GLY A 41 4.94 2.18 -22.97
N GLU A 42 3.99 2.86 -22.32
CA GLU A 42 3.69 4.26 -22.64
C GLU A 42 4.46 5.25 -21.75
N ASN A 43 5.13 6.23 -22.38
CA ASN A 43 5.59 7.43 -21.68
C ASN A 43 4.36 8.23 -21.20
N PHE A 44 4.30 8.51 -19.89
CA PHE A 44 3.27 9.38 -19.34
C PHE A 44 3.45 10.82 -19.86
N PRO A 45 2.36 11.51 -20.23
CA PRO A 45 2.43 12.95 -20.47
C PRO A 45 2.87 13.67 -19.20
N LYS A 46 3.48 14.86 -19.33
CA LYS A 46 3.90 15.63 -18.15
C LYS A 46 2.66 16.19 -17.44
N PHE A 47 2.35 15.66 -16.26
CA PHE A 47 1.31 16.16 -15.36
C PHE A 47 1.83 16.26 -13.93
N ASN A 48 1.10 16.99 -13.10
CA ASN A 48 1.39 17.16 -11.68
C ASN A 48 0.10 16.95 -10.88
N VAL A 49 0.07 15.94 -10.01
CA VAL A 49 -1.13 15.57 -9.23
C VAL A 49 -0.97 16.00 -7.78
N THR A 50 -1.96 16.73 -7.26
CA THR A 50 -2.10 16.96 -5.81
C THR A 50 -3.13 15.97 -5.27
N THR A 51 -2.71 15.12 -4.33
CA THR A 51 -3.56 14.06 -3.76
C THR A 51 -3.32 13.86 -2.27
N ASN A 52 -4.32 13.30 -1.58
CA ASN A 52 -4.18 12.87 -0.18
C ASN A 52 -3.83 11.39 -0.09
N ASP A 53 -4.41 10.58 -0.99
CA ASP A 53 -4.24 9.14 -1.04
C ASP A 53 -3.61 8.74 -2.38
N LEU A 54 -2.59 7.88 -2.34
CA LEU A 54 -1.88 7.41 -3.53
C LEU A 54 -1.80 5.89 -3.52
N THR A 55 -2.11 5.26 -4.64
CA THR A 55 -1.81 3.84 -4.87
C THR A 55 -0.81 3.72 -5.99
N VAL A 56 0.28 2.99 -5.75
CA VAL A 56 1.34 2.73 -6.74
C VAL A 56 1.39 1.24 -7.01
N SER A 57 1.19 0.89 -8.29
CA SER A 57 1.27 -0.47 -8.79
C SER A 57 2.35 -0.53 -9.86
N GLU A 58 3.19 -1.56 -9.84
CA GLU A 58 4.21 -1.84 -10.88
C GLU A 58 5.37 -0.83 -10.99
N PHE A 59 5.49 0.11 -10.05
CA PHE A 59 6.56 1.12 -10.04
C PHE A 59 7.17 1.26 -8.64
N GLU A 60 8.45 1.62 -8.60
CA GLU A 60 9.03 2.22 -7.40
C GLU A 60 8.45 3.61 -7.19
N ILE A 61 8.25 4.01 -5.93
CA ILE A 61 7.73 5.34 -5.59
C ILE A 61 8.61 6.45 -6.18
N GLY A 62 9.93 6.22 -6.24
CA GLY A 62 10.93 7.17 -6.74
C GLY A 62 10.70 7.56 -8.20
N ASP A 63 10.32 6.60 -9.03
CA ASP A 63 10.12 6.79 -10.48
C ASP A 63 8.93 7.68 -10.80
N ILE A 64 7.96 7.73 -9.88
CA ILE A 64 6.70 8.46 -10.09
C ILE A 64 6.67 9.82 -9.40
N LEU A 65 7.65 10.17 -8.55
CA LEU A 65 7.64 11.42 -7.77
C LEU A 65 7.53 12.66 -8.65
N GLN A 66 8.11 12.63 -9.85
CA GLN A 66 8.03 13.73 -10.82
C GLN A 66 6.60 14.08 -11.26
N TYR A 67 5.64 13.18 -11.04
CA TYR A 67 4.23 13.37 -11.38
C TYR A 67 3.36 13.79 -10.19
N ILE A 68 3.92 13.79 -8.97
CA ILE A 68 3.19 14.09 -7.74
C ILE A 68 3.64 15.47 -7.22
N ASN A 69 2.66 16.30 -6.90
CA ASN A 69 2.90 17.60 -6.31
C ASN A 69 3.54 17.40 -4.93
N PRO A 70 4.70 18.01 -4.63
CA PRO A 70 5.34 17.91 -3.32
C PRO A 70 4.42 18.28 -2.15
N ASN A 71 3.43 19.15 -2.37
CA ASN A 71 2.44 19.53 -1.36
C ASN A 71 1.47 18.39 -0.95
N SER A 72 1.48 17.26 -1.68
CA SER A 72 0.73 16.05 -1.32
C SER A 72 1.35 15.31 -0.13
N PHE A 73 2.63 15.57 0.18
CA PHE A 73 3.35 14.86 1.22
C PHE A 73 3.32 15.62 2.57
N PRO A 74 3.27 14.91 3.71
CA PRO A 74 3.07 13.45 3.82
C PRO A 74 1.66 13.04 3.41
N LEU A 75 1.57 11.93 2.67
CA LEU A 75 0.29 11.37 2.24
C LEU A 75 -0.53 10.92 3.46
N LYS A 76 -1.84 11.02 3.34
CA LYS A 76 -2.75 10.46 4.34
C LYS A 76 -2.75 8.93 4.26
N GLU A 77 -2.76 8.38 3.05
CA GLU A 77 -2.66 6.95 2.79
C GLU A 77 -1.77 6.70 1.56
N LEU A 78 -0.88 5.72 1.66
CA LEU A 78 -0.08 5.24 0.53
C LEU A 78 -0.22 3.72 0.42
N THR A 79 -0.78 3.25 -0.68
CA THR A 79 -0.88 1.83 -1.02
C THR A 79 0.22 1.44 -1.99
N ILE A 80 0.96 0.38 -1.68
CA ILE A 80 2.07 -0.13 -2.47
C ILE A 80 1.76 -1.57 -2.88
N LYS A 81 1.87 -1.84 -4.19
CA LYS A 81 1.76 -3.20 -4.76
C LYS A 81 3.08 -3.74 -5.31
N TYR A 82 4.13 -2.91 -5.32
CA TYR A 82 5.47 -3.25 -5.79
C TYR A 82 6.48 -3.03 -4.66
N PHE A 83 7.15 -4.09 -4.21
CA PHE A 83 7.80 -4.16 -2.91
C PHE A 83 9.31 -3.91 -2.91
N ASP A 84 9.85 -3.45 -4.03
CA ASP A 84 11.25 -2.99 -4.07
C ASP A 84 11.34 -1.53 -3.60
N GLY A 85 12.47 -1.18 -2.97
CA GLY A 85 12.74 0.21 -2.58
C GLY A 85 11.84 0.76 -1.47
N LEU A 86 11.29 -0.10 -0.59
CA LEU A 86 10.35 0.32 0.47
C LEU A 86 10.94 1.32 1.48
N ILE A 87 12.27 1.36 1.64
CA ILE A 87 12.96 2.34 2.48
C ILE A 87 13.12 3.65 1.69
N HIS A 88 12.02 4.39 1.58
CA HIS A 88 11.99 5.69 0.92
C HIS A 88 11.35 6.76 1.84
N PRO A 89 11.88 8.00 1.91
CA PRO A 89 11.35 9.03 2.83
C PRO A 89 9.84 9.27 2.71
N HIS A 90 9.32 9.27 1.48
CA HIS A 90 7.89 9.46 1.24
C HIS A 90 7.02 8.28 1.66
N ILE A 91 7.56 7.05 1.61
CA ILE A 91 6.89 5.86 2.17
C ILE A 91 6.88 5.97 3.69
N CYS A 92 8.04 6.18 4.30
CA CYS A 92 8.16 6.27 5.75
C CYS A 92 7.33 7.42 6.37
N SER A 93 7.13 8.52 5.64
CA SER A 93 6.38 9.68 6.11
C SER A 93 4.86 9.57 5.99
N ALA A 94 4.33 8.59 5.25
CA ALA A 94 2.89 8.45 5.06
C ALA A 94 2.19 8.22 6.42
N LYS A 95 0.98 8.75 6.61
CA LYS A 95 0.26 8.57 7.89
C LYS A 95 -0.25 7.14 8.07
N LYS A 96 -0.56 6.48 6.97
CA LYS A 96 -0.96 5.08 6.87
C LYS A 96 -0.32 4.45 5.63
N LEU A 97 0.25 3.26 5.79
CA LEU A 97 0.76 2.44 4.69
C LEU A 97 -0.13 1.22 4.50
N CYS A 98 -0.51 0.98 3.26
CA CYS A 98 -1.25 -0.20 2.85
C CYS A 98 -0.38 -1.03 1.89
N PHE A 99 -0.31 -2.33 2.12
CA PHE A 99 0.40 -3.28 1.27
C PHE A 99 -0.60 -4.25 0.67
N ASP A 100 -0.68 -4.31 -0.65
CA ASP A 100 -1.51 -5.28 -1.38
C ASP A 100 -0.61 -6.44 -1.80
N LEU A 101 -0.75 -7.56 -1.10
CA LEU A 101 0.13 -8.73 -1.16
C LEU A 101 -0.55 -9.84 -1.96
N SER A 102 0.01 -10.14 -3.13
CA SER A 102 -0.33 -11.36 -3.85
C SER A 102 0.33 -12.59 -3.21
N ASP A 103 -0.19 -13.79 -3.52
CA ASP A 103 0.29 -15.04 -2.93
C ASP A 103 1.79 -15.31 -3.16
N ASP A 104 2.35 -14.88 -4.28
CA ASP A 104 3.79 -14.98 -4.58
C ASP A 104 4.67 -14.04 -3.73
N GLN A 105 4.08 -12.97 -3.19
CA GLN A 105 4.77 -11.96 -2.40
C GLN A 105 4.70 -12.22 -0.89
N ARG A 106 3.77 -13.08 -0.47
CA ARG A 106 3.41 -13.37 0.94
C ARG A 106 4.59 -13.58 1.90
N ASN A 107 5.58 -14.39 1.50
CA ASN A 107 6.70 -14.77 2.38
C ASN A 107 7.99 -13.96 2.17
N GLY A 108 8.11 -13.23 1.06
CA GLY A 108 9.37 -12.57 0.66
C GLY A 108 9.61 -11.22 1.34
N TYR A 109 8.54 -10.50 1.69
CA TYR A 109 8.63 -9.08 2.03
C TYR A 109 8.33 -8.74 3.49
N ALA A 110 8.04 -9.73 4.34
CA ALA A 110 7.75 -9.51 5.76
C ALA A 110 8.87 -8.70 6.43
N THR A 111 10.14 -9.09 6.26
CA THR A 111 11.30 -8.37 6.81
C THR A 111 11.38 -6.94 6.28
N SER A 112 11.18 -6.74 4.97
CA SER A 112 11.23 -5.41 4.35
C SER A 112 10.12 -4.51 4.86
N ILE A 113 8.90 -5.03 5.04
CA ILE A 113 7.74 -4.30 5.58
C ILE A 113 7.97 -3.95 7.05
N VAL A 114 8.47 -4.89 7.85
CA VAL A 114 8.78 -4.67 9.27
C VAL A 114 9.85 -3.59 9.47
N ALA A 115 10.85 -3.53 8.60
CA ALA A 115 11.87 -2.49 8.64
C ALA A 115 11.27 -1.07 8.47
N ILE A 116 10.07 -0.96 7.89
CA ILE A 116 9.34 0.30 7.78
C ILE A 116 8.76 0.62 9.16
N GLN A 117 9.35 1.59 9.84
CA GLN A 117 8.93 2.06 11.17
C GLN A 117 7.64 2.90 11.15
N ASN A 118 6.74 2.66 10.20
CA ASN A 118 5.44 3.31 10.16
C ASN A 118 4.52 2.76 11.25
N LYS A 119 3.82 3.64 11.97
CA LYS A 119 2.94 3.26 13.07
C LYS A 119 1.61 2.64 12.61
N ASN A 120 1.16 2.93 11.40
CA ASN A 120 -0.15 2.46 10.90
C ASN A 120 0.06 1.67 9.61
N ILE A 121 0.15 0.35 9.75
CA ILE A 121 0.34 -0.56 8.63
C ILE A 121 -0.91 -1.41 8.44
N GLU A 122 -1.36 -1.48 7.19
CA GLU A 122 -2.43 -2.35 6.72
C GLU A 122 -1.87 -3.29 5.67
N MET A 123 -2.17 -4.57 5.80
CA MET A 123 -1.74 -5.62 4.88
C MET A 123 -2.97 -6.34 4.36
N GLU A 124 -3.17 -6.22 3.07
CA GLU A 124 -4.24 -6.83 2.30
C GLU A 124 -3.65 -8.07 1.62
N TYR A 125 -4.18 -9.24 1.94
CA TYR A 125 -3.75 -10.51 1.37
C TYR A 125 -4.81 -11.03 0.40
N GLU A 126 -4.39 -11.76 -0.62
CA GLU A 126 -5.34 -12.53 -1.44
C GLU A 126 -6.10 -13.55 -0.57
N ILE A 127 -5.35 -14.35 0.19
CA ILE A 127 -5.86 -15.25 1.24
C ILE A 127 -5.05 -15.00 2.50
N LEU A 128 -5.71 -14.66 3.61
CA LEU A 128 -5.02 -14.46 4.89
C LEU A 128 -4.89 -15.79 5.64
N GLU A 129 -3.67 -16.11 6.09
CA GLU A 129 -3.41 -17.26 6.96
C GLU A 129 -2.78 -16.85 8.30
N TYR A 130 -2.91 -17.73 9.30
CA TYR A 130 -2.33 -17.53 10.63
C TYR A 130 -0.81 -17.31 10.58
N VAL A 131 -0.11 -18.04 9.69
CA VAL A 131 1.35 -17.94 9.53
C VAL A 131 1.79 -16.55 9.08
N ASP A 132 0.96 -15.84 8.32
CA ASP A 132 1.26 -14.50 7.82
C ASP A 132 1.26 -13.48 8.97
N VAL A 133 0.21 -13.51 9.78
CA VAL A 133 0.05 -12.64 10.95
C VAL A 133 1.14 -12.93 11.98
N MET A 134 1.41 -14.20 12.26
CA MET A 134 2.47 -14.59 13.20
C MET A 134 3.87 -14.21 12.72
N GLY A 135 4.15 -14.34 11.41
CA GLY A 135 5.43 -13.94 10.84
C GLY A 135 5.74 -12.47 11.09
N ILE A 136 4.76 -11.59 10.87
CA ILE A 136 4.91 -10.15 11.09
C ILE A 136 5.05 -9.82 12.57
N ILE A 137 4.21 -10.39 13.44
CA ILE A 137 4.30 -10.18 14.89
C ILE A 137 5.70 -10.58 15.40
N ARG A 138 6.21 -11.72 14.96
CA ARG A 138 7.52 -12.23 15.39
C ARG A 138 8.65 -11.29 14.94
N GLN A 139 8.61 -10.85 13.67
CA GLN A 139 9.56 -9.86 13.17
C GLN A 139 9.45 -8.51 13.92
N TRP A 140 8.26 -8.07 14.33
CA TRP A 140 8.10 -6.84 15.11
C TRP A 140 8.68 -6.93 16.51
N VAL A 141 8.46 -8.07 17.18
CA VAL A 141 9.06 -8.33 18.50
C VAL A 141 10.58 -8.38 18.39
N GLU A 142 11.10 -9.07 17.38
CA GLU A 142 12.56 -9.19 17.14
C GLU A 142 13.23 -7.84 16.80
N ASN A 143 12.55 -6.97 16.04
CA ASN A 143 13.09 -5.68 15.58
C ASN A 143 12.71 -4.48 16.47
N GLY A 144 11.99 -4.69 17.57
CA GLY A 144 11.66 -3.64 18.54
C GLY A 144 10.68 -2.58 18.02
N LYS A 145 9.60 -3.00 17.36
CA LYS A 145 8.52 -2.10 16.92
C LYS A 145 7.93 -1.32 18.10
N GLU A 146 7.60 -0.04 17.89
CA GLU A 146 6.95 0.79 18.92
C GLU A 146 5.58 0.21 19.33
N THR A 147 5.30 0.19 20.63
CA THR A 147 4.11 -0.44 21.22
C THR A 147 2.79 0.27 20.90
N ASP A 148 2.82 1.51 20.42
CA ASP A 148 1.65 2.27 19.96
C ASP A 148 1.38 2.09 18.45
N SER A 149 2.07 1.15 17.80
CA SER A 149 1.82 0.79 16.39
C SER A 149 0.55 -0.04 16.24
N THR A 150 -0.18 0.21 15.15
CA THR A 150 -1.36 -0.55 14.73
C THR A 150 -1.01 -1.40 13.51
N LEU A 151 -1.36 -2.68 13.57
CA LEU A 151 -1.36 -3.62 12.45
C LEU A 151 -2.79 -4.02 12.11
N VAL A 152 -3.14 -3.93 10.84
CA VAL A 152 -4.38 -4.49 10.31
C VAL A 152 -4.03 -5.50 9.22
N CYS A 153 -4.56 -6.71 9.31
CA CYS A 153 -4.42 -7.75 8.29
C CYS A 153 -5.81 -8.23 7.88
N TYR A 154 -6.08 -8.37 6.59
CA TYR A 154 -7.30 -9.01 6.09
C TYR A 154 -7.08 -9.71 4.76
N GLY A 155 -7.94 -10.68 4.45
CA GLY A 155 -7.90 -11.43 3.19
C GLY A 155 -9.04 -11.03 2.26
N HIS A 156 -8.81 -11.04 0.94
CA HIS A 156 -9.85 -10.79 -0.06
C HIS A 156 -10.82 -11.97 -0.22
N TYR A 157 -10.30 -13.20 -0.19
CA TYR A 157 -11.08 -14.42 -0.43
C TYR A 157 -11.27 -15.24 0.83
N GLY A 158 -12.38 -14.99 1.52
CA GLY A 158 -12.83 -15.77 2.67
C GLY A 158 -12.35 -15.20 4.00
N ASP A 159 -13.26 -15.21 4.97
CA ASP A 159 -13.01 -14.68 6.32
C ASP A 159 -12.54 -15.81 7.25
N ARG A 160 -11.23 -16.07 7.27
CA ARG A 160 -10.60 -16.94 8.29
C ARG A 160 -10.22 -16.18 9.55
N THR A 161 -10.68 -14.93 9.72
CA THR A 161 -10.24 -14.07 10.83
C THR A 161 -10.56 -14.69 12.18
N ASP A 162 -11.72 -15.35 12.33
CA ASP A 162 -12.10 -16.01 13.58
C ASP A 162 -11.16 -17.19 13.95
N GLU A 163 -10.76 -17.98 12.96
CA GLU A 163 -9.82 -19.09 13.14
C GLU A 163 -8.44 -18.55 13.54
N ILE A 164 -7.95 -17.55 12.80
CA ILE A 164 -6.65 -16.90 13.06
C ILE A 164 -6.62 -16.27 14.45
N VAL A 165 -7.68 -15.52 14.83
CA VAL A 165 -7.79 -14.90 16.15
C VAL A 165 -7.83 -15.96 17.25
N THR A 166 -8.49 -17.10 17.01
CA THR A 166 -8.52 -18.22 17.96
C THR A 166 -7.14 -18.85 18.13
N GLU A 167 -6.43 -19.10 17.04
CA GLU A 167 -5.06 -19.64 17.07
C GLU A 167 -4.09 -18.68 17.78
N LEU A 168 -4.17 -17.38 17.49
CA LEU A 168 -3.37 -16.36 18.17
C LEU A 168 -3.66 -16.35 19.68
N ARG A 169 -4.93 -16.37 20.09
CA ARG A 169 -5.31 -16.42 21.51
C ARG A 169 -4.75 -17.64 22.22
N ASN A 170 -4.83 -18.82 21.58
CA ASN A 170 -4.30 -20.06 22.14
C ASN A 170 -2.77 -20.00 22.26
N LYS A 171 -2.08 -19.44 21.25
CA LYS A 171 -0.62 -19.31 21.27
C LYS A 171 -0.15 -18.34 22.36
N PHE A 172 -0.80 -17.18 22.48
CA PHE A 172 -0.43 -16.21 23.51
C PHE A 172 -0.81 -16.68 24.92
N SER A 173 -1.91 -17.42 25.10
CA SER A 173 -2.27 -17.97 26.42
C SER A 173 -1.29 -19.05 26.89
N GLU A 174 -0.80 -19.89 25.97
CA GLU A 174 0.29 -20.83 26.23
C GLU A 174 1.55 -20.10 26.72
N ILE A 175 2.00 -19.08 25.99
CA ILE A 175 3.17 -18.26 26.35
C ILE A 175 3.00 -17.62 27.74
N MET A 176 1.84 -17.01 28.02
CA MET A 176 1.58 -16.39 29.32
C MET A 176 1.52 -17.40 30.46
N SER A 177 1.04 -18.62 30.19
CA SER A 177 1.00 -19.70 31.19
C SER A 177 2.38 -20.26 31.48
N GLU A 178 3.25 -20.36 30.47
CA GLU A 178 4.66 -20.73 30.64
C GLU A 178 5.40 -19.69 31.48
N LEU A 179 5.19 -18.39 31.22
CA LEU A 179 5.81 -17.31 31.99
C LEU A 179 5.32 -17.26 33.45
N ALA A 180 4.05 -17.57 33.71
CA ALA A 180 3.51 -17.64 35.08
C ALA A 180 4.00 -18.87 35.87
N GLY A 181 4.60 -19.86 35.19
CA GLY A 181 5.27 -21.00 35.82
C GLY A 181 6.75 -20.76 36.14
N VAL A 182 7.29 -19.59 35.75
CA VAL A 182 8.66 -19.13 36.04
C VAL A 182 8.59 -18.03 37.10
N ASP A 183 8.04 -18.36 38.27
CA ASP A 183 8.28 -17.59 39.49
C ASP A 183 9.54 -18.17 40.18
N ASP A 184 10.44 -17.28 40.64
CA ASP A 184 11.72 -17.56 41.32
C ASP A 184 11.63 -18.50 42.54
#